data_AF-A0AAN1XVH7-F1
#
_entry.id   AF-A0AAN1XVH7-F1
#
_cell.length_a   1.000
_cell.length_b   1.000
_cell.length_c   1.000
_cell.angle_alpha   90.00
_cell.angle_beta   90.00
_cell.angle_gamma   90.00
#
_symmetry.space_group_name_H-M   'P 1'
#
loop_
_entity.id
_entity.type
_entity.pdbx_description
1 polymer ?
#
loop_
_entity_poly.entity_id
_entity_poly.type
_entity_poly.pdbx_seq_one_letter_code
_entity_poly.pdbx_strand_id
1 'polypeptide(L)'
;MAALYPTRGPGSYTTPGDTIYSWRIRRTIFDEAGIVAKFGVLPESIPDYLALVGDAADGFPGLPGWGAKAAAVLARYVHLEMIPADPRAWNVNVASPGRLAQSLERNRDRAFLFRDLATLCTDIALFDDVDALR
;
A
#
# COMPACT_ATOMS: atom_id res chain seq x y z
N MET A 1 -6.51 25.52 -16.44
CA MET A 1 -5.98 24.66 -17.51
C MET A 1 -5.03 23.68 -16.88
N ALA A 2 -5.37 22.39 -16.85
CA ALA A 2 -4.52 21.33 -16.33
C ALA A 2 -3.35 21.07 -17.30
N ALA A 3 -2.12 21.18 -16.80
CA ALA A 3 -0.93 20.86 -17.59
C ALA A 3 -0.86 19.34 -17.78
N LEU A 4 -0.97 18.88 -19.04
CA LEU A 4 -0.74 17.49 -19.43
C LEU A 4 0.76 17.30 -19.65
N TYR A 5 1.40 16.45 -18.87
CA TYR A 5 2.81 16.11 -19.07
C TYR A 5 2.93 14.91 -20.01
N PRO A 6 3.70 15.01 -21.12
CA PRO A 6 3.90 13.88 -22.02
C PRO A 6 4.85 12.86 -21.38
N THR A 7 4.43 11.59 -21.33
CA THR A 7 5.35 10.47 -21.10
C THR A 7 5.86 9.94 -22.44
N ARG A 8 7.08 9.38 -22.46
CA ARG A 8 7.66 8.71 -23.64
C ARG A 8 7.01 7.32 -23.80
N GLY A 9 5.79 7.29 -24.32
CA GLY A 9 5.06 6.07 -24.69
C GLY A 9 3.81 6.43 -25.50
N PRO A 10 3.32 5.55 -26.39
CA PRO A 10 2.17 5.88 -27.22
C PRO A 10 0.88 5.89 -26.39
N GLY A 11 0.33 7.09 -26.15
CA GLY A 11 -1.12 7.28 -26.09
C GLY A 11 -1.81 7.37 -24.73
N SER A 12 -1.13 7.66 -23.62
CA SER A 12 -1.82 7.99 -22.35
C SER A 12 -1.50 9.41 -21.87
N TYR A 13 -2.54 10.23 -21.77
CA TYR A 13 -2.52 11.55 -21.15
C TYR A 13 -3.14 11.42 -19.75
N THR A 14 -2.41 11.77 -18.70
CA THR A 14 -2.85 11.73 -17.31
C THR A 14 -3.37 13.11 -16.89
N THR A 15 -4.51 13.16 -16.21
CA THR A 15 -5.06 14.37 -15.57
C THR A 15 -4.46 14.58 -14.18
N PRO A 16 -4.35 15.84 -13.68
CA PRO A 16 -3.90 16.09 -12.31
C PRO A 16 -4.92 15.52 -11.31
N GLY A 17 -4.54 14.47 -10.59
CA GLY A 17 -5.40 13.73 -9.66
C GLY A 17 -5.02 12.27 -9.49
N ASP A 18 -4.28 11.70 -10.46
CA ASP A 18 -3.89 10.30 -10.41
C ASP A 18 -2.67 10.11 -9.49
N THR A 19 -2.82 9.34 -8.42
CA THR A 19 -1.70 8.96 -7.53
C THR A 19 -0.71 8.09 -8.30
N ILE A 20 0.50 8.60 -8.51
CA ILE A 20 1.57 7.93 -9.27
C ILE A 20 2.44 7.11 -8.33
N TYR A 21 2.52 5.79 -8.57
CA TYR A 21 3.48 4.91 -7.89
C TYR A 21 4.65 4.58 -8.81
N SER A 22 5.87 5.04 -8.45
CA SER A 22 7.10 4.81 -9.22
C SER A 22 8.13 4.02 -8.40
N TRP A 23 8.52 2.85 -8.90
CA TRP A 23 9.60 2.05 -8.31
C TRP A 23 10.91 2.28 -9.07
N ARG A 24 11.92 2.85 -8.37
CA ARG A 24 13.17 3.42 -8.93
C ARG A 24 13.98 2.45 -9.79
N ILE A 25 13.77 1.14 -9.66
CA ILE A 25 14.55 0.09 -10.34
C ILE A 25 13.92 -0.34 -11.69
N ARG A 26 12.61 -0.08 -11.95
CA ARG A 26 11.94 -0.57 -13.18
C ARG A 26 11.32 0.48 -14.09
N ARG A 27 11.30 1.77 -13.71
CA ARG A 27 10.65 2.87 -14.48
C ARG A 27 9.24 2.52 -14.97
N THR A 28 8.52 1.67 -14.24
CA THR A 28 7.14 1.30 -14.56
C THR A 28 6.23 2.22 -13.76
N ILE A 29 5.33 2.89 -14.46
CA ILE A 29 4.28 3.72 -13.87
C ILE A 29 3.05 2.82 -13.75
N PHE A 30 2.48 2.76 -12.54
CA PHE A 30 1.21 2.07 -12.29
C PHE A 30 0.14 3.13 -12.04
N ASP A 31 -0.99 2.98 -12.72
CA ASP A 31 -2.27 3.57 -12.33
C ASP A 31 -2.94 2.68 -11.26
N GLU A 32 -4.07 3.12 -10.75
CA GLU A 32 -4.85 2.35 -9.75
C GLU A 32 -5.15 0.92 -10.23
N ALA A 33 -5.58 0.77 -11.49
CA ALA A 33 -5.85 -0.53 -12.07
C ALA A 33 -4.61 -1.44 -12.09
N GLY A 34 -3.45 -0.88 -12.41
CA GLY A 34 -2.16 -1.57 -12.37
C GLY A 34 -1.75 -1.98 -10.96
N ILE A 35 -2.07 -1.17 -9.95
CA ILE A 35 -1.84 -1.50 -8.53
C ILE A 35 -2.73 -2.67 -8.11
N VAL A 36 -4.03 -2.60 -8.39
CA VAL A 36 -4.98 -3.68 -8.08
C VAL A 36 -4.56 -4.98 -8.79
N ALA A 37 -4.16 -4.91 -10.06
CA ALA A 37 -3.71 -6.07 -10.81
C ALA A 37 -2.43 -6.71 -10.23
N LYS A 38 -1.52 -5.90 -9.69
CA LYS A 38 -0.23 -6.36 -9.17
C LYS A 38 -0.28 -6.85 -7.73
N PHE A 39 -0.99 -6.14 -6.86
CA PHE A 39 -1.01 -6.38 -5.41
C PHE A 39 -2.33 -6.94 -4.90
N GLY A 40 -3.41 -6.84 -5.70
CA GLY A 40 -4.75 -7.29 -5.29
C GLY A 40 -5.40 -6.38 -4.26
N VAL A 41 -4.87 -5.17 -4.03
CA VAL A 41 -5.39 -4.18 -3.07
C VAL A 41 -5.50 -2.82 -3.72
N LEU A 42 -6.31 -1.95 -3.13
CA LEU A 42 -6.40 -0.55 -3.55
C LEU A 42 -5.10 0.20 -3.21
N PRO A 43 -4.79 1.30 -3.92
CA PRO A 43 -3.58 2.08 -3.66
C PRO A 43 -3.49 2.63 -2.23
N GLU A 44 -4.63 3.00 -1.65
CA GLU A 44 -4.75 3.46 -0.26
C GLU A 44 -4.43 2.35 0.77
N SER A 45 -4.59 1.09 0.40
CA SER A 45 -4.28 -0.07 1.26
C SER A 45 -2.82 -0.51 1.17
N ILE A 46 -1.99 0.11 0.33
CA ILE A 46 -0.59 -0.32 0.15
C ILE A 46 0.22 -0.24 1.44
N PRO A 47 0.14 0.84 2.25
CA PRO A 47 0.84 0.87 3.54
C PRO A 47 0.36 -0.23 4.50
N ASP A 48 -0.95 -0.47 4.60
CA ASP A 48 -1.52 -1.56 5.40
C ASP A 48 -1.10 -2.94 4.88
N TYR A 49 -1.02 -3.11 3.56
CA TYR A 49 -0.57 -4.35 2.93
C TYR A 49 0.90 -4.62 3.25
N LEU A 50 1.78 -3.63 3.09
CA LEU A 50 3.19 -3.75 3.43
C LEU A 50 3.37 -4.02 4.93
N ALA A 51 2.59 -3.37 5.79
CA ALA A 51 2.62 -3.64 7.23
C ALA A 51 2.37 -5.11 7.58
N LEU A 52 1.49 -5.79 6.83
CA LEU A 52 1.16 -7.19 7.05
C LEU A 52 2.15 -8.15 6.39
N VAL A 53 2.60 -7.84 5.17
CA VAL A 53 3.47 -8.72 4.36
C VAL A 53 4.94 -8.56 4.71
N GLY A 54 5.35 -7.37 5.10
CA GLY A 54 6.73 -6.95 5.27
C GLY A 54 7.31 -6.33 4.01
N ASP A 55 8.34 -5.52 4.20
CA ASP A 55 9.19 -5.00 3.15
C ASP A 55 10.66 -5.23 3.53
N ALA A 56 11.32 -6.09 2.75
CA ALA A 56 12.73 -6.42 2.94
C ALA A 56 13.66 -5.25 2.58
N ALA A 57 13.23 -4.35 1.68
CA ALA A 57 14.01 -3.17 1.31
C ALA A 57 14.06 -2.16 2.46
N ASP A 58 12.95 -2.01 3.17
CA ASP A 58 12.81 -1.10 4.32
C ASP A 58 13.10 -1.78 5.67
N GLY A 59 13.41 -3.08 5.65
CA GLY A 59 13.95 -3.81 6.79
C GLY A 59 12.93 -4.30 7.82
N PHE A 60 11.63 -4.32 7.49
CA PHE A 60 10.60 -4.85 8.40
C PHE A 60 9.96 -6.15 7.87
N PRO A 61 9.83 -7.19 8.70
CA PRO A 61 9.44 -8.54 8.24
C PRO A 61 7.92 -8.74 8.07
N GLY A 62 7.10 -7.75 8.45
CA GLY A 62 5.64 -7.90 8.48
C GLY A 62 5.15 -8.78 9.63
N LEU A 63 3.93 -9.32 9.48
CA LEU A 63 3.29 -10.16 10.49
C LEU A 63 3.34 -11.67 10.15
N PRO A 64 3.52 -12.55 11.14
CA PRO A 64 3.56 -13.99 10.91
C PRO A 64 2.27 -14.51 10.25
N GLY A 65 2.43 -15.23 9.13
CA GLY A 65 1.35 -15.96 8.46
C GLY A 65 0.50 -15.15 7.49
N TRP A 66 0.70 -13.83 7.41
CA TRP A 66 -0.07 -12.92 6.55
C TRP A 66 0.30 -13.03 5.08
N GLY A 67 1.50 -12.61 4.66
CA GLY A 67 1.99 -12.80 3.28
C GLY A 67 0.94 -12.53 2.19
N ALA A 68 0.84 -13.39 1.18
CA ALA A 68 -0.13 -13.24 0.08
C ALA A 68 -1.61 -13.21 0.52
N LYS A 69 -1.94 -13.62 1.75
CA LYS A 69 -3.33 -13.59 2.27
C LYS A 69 -3.77 -12.18 2.66
N ALA A 70 -2.82 -11.27 2.90
CA ALA A 70 -3.11 -9.87 3.23
C ALA A 70 -3.94 -9.20 2.13
N ALA A 71 -3.63 -9.48 0.86
CA ALA A 71 -4.35 -8.92 -0.28
C ALA A 71 -5.85 -9.25 -0.23
N ALA A 72 -6.20 -10.52 0.01
CA ALA A 72 -7.61 -10.94 0.05
C ALA A 72 -8.41 -10.29 1.18
N VAL A 73 -7.77 -10.03 2.34
CA VAL A 73 -8.42 -9.39 3.48
C VAL A 73 -8.54 -7.88 3.27
N LEU A 74 -7.47 -7.22 2.84
CA LEU A 74 -7.45 -5.78 2.60
C LEU A 74 -8.28 -5.38 1.37
N ALA A 75 -8.43 -6.24 0.37
CA ALA A 75 -9.38 -6.01 -0.73
C ALA A 75 -10.83 -5.82 -0.23
N ARG A 76 -11.15 -6.36 0.95
CA ARG A 76 -12.47 -6.23 1.57
C ARG A 76 -12.55 -5.11 2.60
N TYR A 77 -11.52 -4.97 3.42
CA TYR A 77 -11.56 -4.09 4.59
C TYR A 77 -10.81 -2.77 4.40
N VAL A 78 -9.97 -2.68 3.36
CA VAL A 78 -9.15 -1.53 2.98
C VAL A 78 -8.05 -1.19 3.99
N HIS A 79 -8.39 -1.04 5.28
CA HIS A 79 -7.47 -0.66 6.35
C HIS A 79 -7.46 -1.67 7.49
N LEU A 80 -6.38 -1.68 8.27
CA LEU A 80 -6.19 -2.57 9.42
C LEU A 80 -7.31 -2.41 10.47
N GLU A 81 -7.75 -1.18 10.72
CA GLU A 81 -8.79 -0.84 11.69
C GLU A 81 -10.14 -1.48 11.37
N MET A 82 -10.42 -1.66 10.08
CA MET A 82 -11.68 -2.19 9.58
C MET A 82 -11.76 -3.71 9.62
N ILE A 83 -10.64 -4.39 9.87
CA ILE A 83 -10.59 -5.86 9.97
C ILE A 83 -11.24 -6.28 11.31
N PRO A 84 -12.37 -7.01 11.29
CA PRO A 84 -13.03 -7.45 12.51
C PRO A 84 -12.13 -8.37 13.34
N ALA A 85 -12.24 -8.32 14.67
CA ALA A 85 -11.51 -9.25 15.54
C ALA A 85 -11.99 -10.71 15.36
N ASP A 86 -13.28 -10.91 15.07
CA ASP A 86 -13.82 -12.24 14.78
C ASP A 86 -13.54 -12.64 13.32
N PRO A 87 -12.68 -13.64 13.08
CA PRO A 87 -12.38 -14.16 11.74
C PRO A 87 -13.60 -14.70 10.99
N ARG A 88 -14.69 -15.08 11.69
CA ARG A 88 -15.91 -15.60 11.05
C ARG A 88 -16.66 -14.50 10.31
N ALA A 89 -16.53 -13.26 10.76
CA ALA A 89 -17.13 -12.09 10.12
C ALA A 89 -16.37 -11.67 8.85
N TRP A 90 -15.18 -12.23 8.61
CA TRP A 90 -14.33 -11.81 7.49
C TRP A 90 -15.00 -12.08 6.14
N ASN A 91 -15.72 -13.20 6.02
CA ASN A 91 -16.30 -13.64 4.74
C ASN A 91 -15.29 -13.60 3.58
N VAL A 92 -14.02 -13.91 3.87
CA VAL A 92 -12.93 -13.99 2.90
C VAL A 92 -12.43 -15.43 2.86
N ASN A 93 -12.23 -15.97 1.65
CA ASN A 93 -11.64 -17.29 1.46
C ASN A 93 -10.12 -17.25 1.70
N VAL A 94 -9.70 -17.35 2.96
CA VAL A 94 -8.29 -17.42 3.35
C VAL A 94 -8.01 -18.64 4.23
N ALA A 95 -6.82 -19.21 4.09
CA ALA A 95 -6.40 -20.34 4.90
C ALA A 95 -6.13 -19.92 6.36
N SER A 96 -6.74 -20.64 7.31
CA SER A 96 -6.57 -20.43 8.75
C SER A 96 -6.88 -19.01 9.24
N PRO A 97 -8.10 -18.47 9.02
CA PRO A 97 -8.43 -17.09 9.38
C PRO A 97 -8.31 -16.84 10.89
N GLY A 98 -8.57 -17.85 11.74
CA GLY A 98 -8.35 -17.74 13.18
C GLY A 98 -6.89 -17.54 13.59
N ARG A 99 -5.93 -18.12 12.87
CA ARG A 99 -4.49 -17.86 13.11
C ARG A 99 -4.10 -16.47 12.66
N LEU A 100 -4.68 -15.97 11.56
CA LEU A 100 -4.43 -14.61 11.06
C LEU A 100 -4.98 -13.55 12.01
N ALA A 101 -6.22 -13.72 12.47
CA ALA A 101 -6.84 -12.83 13.45
C ALA A 101 -6.03 -12.80 14.76
N GLN A 102 -5.61 -13.96 15.28
CA GLN A 102 -4.75 -14.01 16.46
C GLN A 102 -3.38 -13.36 16.21
N SER A 103 -2.79 -13.53 15.03
CA SER A 103 -1.51 -12.92 14.66
C SER A 103 -1.62 -11.39 14.60
N LEU A 104 -2.69 -10.86 14.00
CA LEU A 104 -2.96 -9.43 13.92
C LEU A 104 -3.22 -8.84 15.31
N GLU A 105 -4.07 -9.49 16.11
CA GLU A 105 -4.39 -8.99 17.46
C GLU A 105 -3.14 -8.92 18.34
N ARG A 106 -2.29 -9.95 18.32
CA ARG A 106 -1.05 -10.00 19.13
C ARG A 106 0.01 -8.99 18.68
N ASN A 107 -0.03 -8.57 17.43
CA ASN A 107 1.00 -7.71 16.83
C ASN A 107 0.41 -6.40 16.31
N ARG A 108 -0.73 -5.97 16.85
CA ARG A 108 -1.50 -4.83 16.34
C ARG A 108 -0.68 -3.55 16.35
N ASP A 109 0.01 -3.28 17.46
CA ASP A 109 0.90 -2.11 17.60
C ASP A 109 2.07 -2.16 16.59
N ARG A 110 2.61 -3.35 16.33
CA ARG A 110 3.66 -3.52 15.31
C ARG A 110 3.12 -3.30 13.90
N ALA A 111 1.90 -3.74 13.61
CA ALA A 111 1.28 -3.51 12.31
C ALA A 111 1.08 -2.02 12.06
N PHE A 112 0.62 -1.27 13.05
CA PHE A 112 0.52 0.18 12.94
C PHE A 112 1.87 0.85 12.77
N LEU A 113 2.88 0.45 13.55
CA LEU A 113 4.25 0.95 13.36
C LEU A 113 4.77 0.68 11.94
N PHE A 114 4.56 -0.53 11.40
CA PHE A 114 5.00 -0.85 10.05
C PHE A 114 4.23 -0.08 8.98
N ARG A 115 2.94 0.20 9.22
CA ARG A 115 2.16 1.09 8.35
C ARG A 115 2.73 2.49 8.35
N ASP A 116 3.07 3.02 9.52
CA ASP A 116 3.64 4.37 9.64
C ASP A 116 4.99 4.44 8.90
N LEU A 117 5.82 3.40 9.01
CA LEU A 117 7.09 3.30 8.25
C LEU A 117 6.87 3.18 6.74
N ALA A 118 5.83 2.47 6.31
CA ALA A 118 5.49 2.30 4.89
C ALA A 118 4.76 3.51 4.30
N THR A 119 4.28 4.44 5.14
CA THR A 119 3.53 5.62 4.70
C THR A 119 4.50 6.73 4.30
N LEU A 120 4.38 7.21 3.07
CA LEU A 120 5.18 8.33 2.59
C LEU A 120 4.79 9.62 3.35
N CYS A 121 5.77 10.26 3.99
CA CYS A 121 5.56 11.58 4.58
C CYS A 121 5.51 12.65 3.47
N THR A 122 4.34 13.25 3.25
CA THR A 122 4.11 14.26 2.20
C THR A 122 3.99 15.68 2.74
N ASP A 123 3.88 15.84 4.06
CA ASP A 123 3.62 17.12 4.73
C ASP A 123 4.89 17.84 5.20
N ILE A 124 6.05 17.50 4.64
CA ILE A 124 7.31 18.16 4.97
C ILE A 124 7.39 19.44 4.15
N ALA A 125 7.52 20.58 4.84
CA ALA A 125 7.87 21.85 4.22
C ALA A 125 9.24 21.70 3.54
N LEU A 126 9.20 21.52 2.22
CA LEU A 126 10.36 21.57 1.34
C LEU A 126 10.61 23.01 0.91
N PHE A 127 11.65 23.20 0.12
CA PHE A 127 11.97 24.47 -0.52
C PHE A 127 10.78 24.93 -1.38
N ASP A 128 10.49 26.23 -1.36
CA ASP A 128 9.40 26.83 -2.15
C ASP A 128 9.63 26.72 -3.66
N ASP A 129 10.90 26.61 -4.07
CA ASP A 129 11.32 26.54 -5.47
C ASP A 129 12.52 25.59 -5.66
N VAL A 130 12.53 24.88 -6.78
CA VAL A 130 13.59 23.94 -7.16
C VAL A 130 14.91 24.67 -7.42
N ASP A 131 14.87 25.94 -7.84
CA ASP A 131 16.10 26.73 -8.03
C ASP A 131 16.84 27.00 -6.70
N ALA A 132 16.21 26.82 -5.54
CA ALA A 132 16.86 26.88 -4.23
C ALA A 132 17.78 25.68 -3.93
N LEU A 133 17.79 24.66 -4.79
CA LEU A 133 18.64 23.48 -4.71
C LEU A 133 19.89 23.53 -5.62
N ARG A 134 20.10 24.63 -6.36
CA ARG A 134 21.27 24.84 -7.23
C ARG A 134 22.51 25.25 -6.44
#